data_AF-A0A1Q9AVE3-F1
#
_entry.id   AF-A0A1Q9AVE3-F1
#
_cell.length_a   1.000
_cell.length_b   1.000
_cell.length_c   1.000
_cell.angle_alpha   90.00
_cell.angle_beta   90.00
_cell.angle_gamma   90.00
#
_symmetry.space_group_name_H-M   'P 1'
#
loop_
_entity.id
_entity.type
_entity.pdbx_description
1 polymer ?
#
loop_
_entity_poly.entity_id
_entity_poly.type
_entity_poly.pdbx_seq_one_letter_code
_entity_poly.pdbx_strand_id
1 'polypeptide(L)'
;MTDELSPMQIEGRLNAYRRLLVGLATHLAALPDGRAAIEAMIADAETVDTQDEDPGVLPDQGFAGQEIADEEIRHILGSALARRQALEAGAGGLTKQEAAE
;
A
#
# COMPACT_ATOMS: atom_id res chain seq x y z
N MET A 1 4.60 34.99 -0.67
CA MET A 1 3.46 34.52 -1.47
C MET A 1 3.53 33.00 -1.41
N THR A 2 2.83 32.38 -0.48
CA THR A 2 2.69 30.92 -0.46
C THR A 2 1.79 30.57 -1.64
N ASP A 3 2.37 30.00 -2.69
CA ASP A 3 1.62 29.54 -3.85
C ASP A 3 0.80 28.33 -3.40
N GLU A 4 -0.48 28.56 -3.11
CA GLU A 4 -1.39 27.52 -2.64
C GLU A 4 -1.70 26.61 -3.83
N LEU A 5 -1.36 25.32 -3.71
CA LEU A 5 -1.53 24.36 -4.79
C LEU A 5 -3.02 24.20 -5.09
N SER A 6 -3.38 24.28 -6.37
CA SER A 6 -4.74 23.93 -6.80
C SER A 6 -5.05 22.45 -6.48
N PRO A 7 -6.33 22.08 -6.25
CA PRO A 7 -6.72 20.69 -6.02
C PRO A 7 -6.19 19.72 -7.08
N MET A 8 -6.25 20.13 -8.37
CA MET A 8 -5.71 19.33 -9.48
C MET A 8 -4.20 19.09 -9.37
N GLN A 9 -3.43 20.07 -8.90
CA GLN A 9 -1.98 19.90 -8.67
C GLN A 9 -1.72 18.96 -7.48
N ILE A 10 -2.53 19.03 -6.43
CA ILE A 10 -2.44 18.13 -5.28
C ILE A 10 -2.71 16.70 -5.73
N GLU A 11 -3.82 16.45 -6.43
CA GLU A 11 -4.17 15.13 -6.97
C GLU A 11 -3.09 14.59 -7.91
N GLY A 12 -2.55 15.43 -8.79
CA GLY A 12 -1.46 15.05 -9.69
C GLY A 12 -0.21 14.60 -8.93
N ARG A 13 0.15 15.30 -7.85
CA ARG A 13 1.29 14.94 -7.00
C ARG A 13 1.04 13.67 -6.20
N LEU A 14 -0.14 13.52 -5.59
CA LEU A 14 -0.51 12.32 -4.84
C LEU A 14 -0.49 11.08 -5.73
N ASN A 15 -1.05 11.17 -6.93
CA ASN A 15 -1.00 10.07 -7.90
C ASN A 15 0.43 9.73 -8.34
N ALA A 16 1.29 10.74 -8.54
CA ALA A 16 2.70 10.49 -8.87
C ALA A 16 3.42 9.75 -7.74
N TYR A 17 3.23 10.16 -6.49
CA TYR A 17 3.80 9.50 -5.33
C TYR A 17 3.27 8.08 -5.16
N ARG A 18 1.96 7.88 -5.28
CA ARG A 18 1.34 6.55 -5.22
C ARG A 18 1.97 5.60 -6.25
N ARG A 19 2.10 6.05 -7.51
CA ARG A 19 2.72 5.24 -8.58
C ARG A 19 4.18 4.89 -8.28
N LEU A 20 4.94 5.84 -7.76
CA LEU A 20 6.33 5.62 -7.38
C LEU A 20 6.44 4.61 -6.24
N LEU A 21 5.66 4.80 -5.17
CA LEU A 21 5.65 3.93 -3.99
C LEU A 21 5.24 2.50 -4.34
N VAL A 22 4.19 2.31 -5.15
CA VAL A 22 3.80 0.98 -5.64
C VAL A 22 4.94 0.33 -6.41
N GLY A 23 5.63 1.08 -7.28
CA GLY A 23 6.78 0.57 -8.03
C GLY A 23 7.92 0.10 -7.12
N LEU A 24 8.31 0.93 -6.15
CA LEU A 24 9.37 0.62 -5.19
C LEU A 24 9.00 -0.58 -4.31
N ALA A 25 7.80 -0.58 -3.74
CA ALA A 25 7.31 -1.68 -2.91
C ALA A 25 7.20 -3.00 -3.71
N THR A 26 6.88 -2.95 -5.01
CA THR A 26 6.87 -4.14 -5.87
C THR A 26 8.27 -4.75 -5.98
N HIS A 27 9.32 -3.91 -6.06
CA HIS A 27 10.70 -4.39 -6.06
C HIS A 27 11.13 -4.93 -4.70
N LEU A 28 10.75 -4.27 -3.61
CA LEU A 28 11.01 -4.74 -2.25
C LEU A 28 10.35 -6.09 -1.98
N ALA A 29 9.13 -6.30 -2.47
CA ALA A 29 8.40 -7.56 -2.33
C ALA A 29 9.07 -8.77 -3.02
N ALA A 30 10.06 -8.53 -3.90
CA ALA A 30 10.87 -9.61 -4.48
C ALA A 30 11.96 -10.13 -3.51
N LEU A 31 12.28 -9.36 -2.47
CA LEU A 31 13.25 -9.73 -1.44
C LEU A 31 12.52 -10.45 -0.30
N PRO A 32 13.04 -11.57 0.25
CA PRO A 32 12.40 -12.28 1.34
C PRO A 32 12.07 -11.39 2.55
N ASP A 33 13.05 -10.62 3.01
CA ASP A 33 12.88 -9.70 4.15
C ASP A 33 11.97 -8.51 3.80
N GLY A 34 12.00 -8.08 2.53
CA GLY A 34 11.18 -6.97 2.05
C GLY A 34 9.69 -7.32 2.00
N ARG A 35 9.36 -8.54 1.60
CA ARG A 35 7.98 -9.03 1.63
C ARG A 35 7.43 -9.12 3.05
N ALA A 36 8.19 -9.70 3.98
CA ALA A 36 7.79 -9.79 5.38
C ALA A 36 7.59 -8.41 6.01
N ALA A 37 8.46 -7.44 5.69
CA ALA A 37 8.32 -6.06 6.15
C ALA A 37 7.04 -5.39 5.60
N ILE A 38 6.70 -5.62 4.33
CA ILE A 38 5.47 -5.09 3.72
C ILE A 38 4.24 -5.70 4.39
N GLU A 39 4.23 -7.01 4.63
CA GLU A 39 3.12 -7.70 5.30
C GLU A 39 2.94 -7.19 6.75
N ALA A 40 4.03 -6.96 7.48
CA ALA A 40 4.00 -6.35 8.81
C ALA A 40 3.43 -4.92 8.78
N MET A 41 3.85 -4.08 7.83
CA MET A 41 3.32 -2.72 7.68
C MET A 41 1.82 -2.69 7.33
N ILE A 42 1.32 -3.68 6.58
CA ILE A 42 -0.12 -3.81 6.32
C ILE A 42 -0.85 -4.16 7.62
N ALA A 43 -0.34 -5.09 8.40
CA ALA A 43 -0.93 -5.50 9.67
C ALA A 43 -0.92 -4.35 10.70
N ASP A 44 0.15 -3.56 10.75
CA ASP A 44 0.21 -2.37 11.61
C ASP A 44 -0.80 -1.28 11.20
N ALA A 45 -1.18 -1.24 9.92
CA ALA A 45 -2.21 -0.36 9.37
C ALA A 45 -3.64 -0.97 9.41
N GLU A 46 -3.80 -2.15 10.02
CA GLU A 46 -5.13 -2.66 10.40
C GLU A 46 -5.49 -2.06 11.76
N THR A 47 -6.51 -1.21 11.77
CA THR A 47 -7.08 -0.68 13.01
C THR A 47 -7.53 -1.85 13.89
N VAL A 48 -6.94 -2.00 15.08
CA VAL A 48 -7.36 -3.02 16.05
C VAL A 48 -8.74 -2.63 16.60
N ASP A 49 -9.79 -3.18 15.99
CA ASP A 49 -11.22 -3.05 16.36
C ASP A 49 -11.57 -3.77 17.69
N THR A 50 -10.59 -4.06 18.56
CA THR A 50 -10.78 -4.91 19.75
C THR A 50 -10.45 -4.19 21.06
N GLN A 51 -10.70 -2.89 21.12
CA GLN A 51 -10.75 -2.18 22.39
C GLN A 51 -12.15 -1.62 22.56
N ASP A 52 -12.84 -2.07 23.61
CA ASP A 52 -14.10 -1.51 24.11
C ASP A 52 -14.07 0.04 23.99
N GLU A 53 -14.63 0.59 22.92
CA GLU A 53 -14.82 2.03 22.82
C GLU A 53 -15.91 2.40 23.83
N ASP A 54 -15.47 2.99 24.93
CA ASP A 54 -16.30 3.56 25.99
C ASP A 54 -17.40 4.44 25.35
N PRO A 55 -18.69 4.14 25.54
CA PRO A 55 -19.79 4.80 24.83
C PRO A 55 -19.92 6.24 25.32
N GLY A 56 -19.11 7.13 24.73
CA GLY A 56 -19.03 8.54 25.14
C GLY A 56 -17.85 9.32 24.55
N VAL A 57 -16.84 8.67 23.98
CA VAL A 57 -15.74 9.36 23.30
C VAL A 57 -16.11 9.60 21.84
N LEU A 58 -16.37 10.86 21.48
CA LEU A 58 -16.48 11.25 20.08
C LEU A 58 -15.09 11.13 19.44
N PRO A 59 -14.92 10.38 18.34
CA PRO A 59 -13.64 10.30 17.65
C PRO A 59 -13.21 11.71 17.23
N ASP A 60 -12.00 12.11 17.64
CA ASP A 60 -11.44 13.41 17.29
C ASP A 60 -10.99 13.43 15.82
N GLN A 61 -10.75 14.63 15.26
CA GLN A 61 -10.29 14.79 13.87
C GLN A 61 -8.92 14.13 13.60
N GLY A 62 -8.16 13.82 14.65
CA GLY A 62 -6.89 13.09 14.57
C GLY A 62 -7.09 11.63 14.21
N PHE A 63 -8.10 10.96 14.78
CA PHE A 63 -8.46 9.57 14.43
C PHE A 63 -8.87 9.43 12.97
N ALA A 64 -9.70 10.34 12.45
CA ALA A 64 -10.10 10.34 11.04
C ALA A 64 -8.90 10.54 10.09
N GLY A 65 -7.91 11.35 10.47
CA GLY A 65 -6.69 11.55 9.70
C GLY A 65 -5.77 10.33 9.65
N GLN A 66 -5.67 9.58 10.76
CA GLN A 66 -4.89 8.34 10.80
C GLN A 66 -5.56 7.24 9.98
N GLU A 67 -6.88 7.08 10.09
CA GLU A 67 -7.61 6.06 9.33
C GLU A 67 -7.45 6.24 7.81
N ILE A 68 -7.51 7.49 7.31
CA ILE A 68 -7.26 7.81 5.90
C ILE A 68 -5.83 7.45 5.49
N ALA A 69 -4.84 7.70 6.35
CA ALA A 69 -3.46 7.37 6.07
C ALA A 69 -3.24 5.85 6.03
N ASP A 70 -3.82 5.13 6.99
CA ASP A 70 -3.72 3.67 7.09
C ASP A 70 -4.40 2.97 5.91
N GLU A 71 -5.57 3.46 5.48
CA GLU A 71 -6.23 3.00 4.26
C GLU A 71 -5.34 3.17 3.02
N GLU A 72 -4.70 4.34 2.88
CA GLU A 72 -3.82 4.60 1.75
C GLU A 72 -2.57 3.71 1.79
N ILE A 73 -2.00 3.45 2.97
CA ILE A 73 -0.88 2.52 3.15
C ILE A 73 -1.28 1.11 2.70
N ARG A 74 -2.42 0.60 3.19
CA ARG A 74 -2.95 -0.73 2.80
C ARG A 74 -3.16 -0.82 1.30
N HIS A 75 -3.72 0.22 0.68
CA HIS A 75 -3.93 0.26 -0.76
C HIS A 75 -2.64 0.26 -1.58
N ILE A 76 -1.63 1.04 -1.18
CA ILE A 76 -0.33 1.10 -1.86
C ILE A 76 0.39 -0.25 -1.77
N LEU A 77 0.50 -0.79 -0.55
CA LEU A 77 1.23 -2.02 -0.31
C LEU A 77 0.52 -3.24 -0.89
N GLY A 78 -0.81 -3.33 -0.78
CA GLY A 78 -1.61 -4.37 -1.41
C GLY A 78 -1.46 -4.38 -2.94
N SER A 79 -1.46 -3.19 -3.56
CA SER A 79 -1.22 -3.05 -5.01
C SER A 79 0.17 -3.55 -5.42
N ALA A 80 1.18 -3.29 -4.59
CA ALA A 80 2.54 -3.74 -4.82
C ALA A 80 2.69 -5.26 -4.73
N LEU A 81 2.07 -5.88 -3.71
CA LEU A 81 2.05 -7.34 -3.55
C LEU A 81 1.32 -8.03 -4.71
N ALA A 82 0.14 -7.53 -5.09
CA ALA A 82 -0.61 -8.06 -6.23
C ALA A 82 0.19 -7.97 -7.54
N ARG A 83 0.85 -6.83 -7.78
CA ARG A 83 1.73 -6.66 -8.94
C ARG A 83 2.91 -7.62 -8.91
N ARG A 84 3.54 -7.82 -7.75
CA ARG A 84 4.66 -8.76 -7.58
C ARG A 84 4.22 -10.20 -7.88
N GLN A 85 3.07 -10.61 -7.34
CA GLN A 85 2.50 -11.94 -7.58
C GLN A 85 2.21 -12.17 -9.07
N ALA A 86 1.68 -11.17 -9.78
CA ALA A 86 1.44 -11.27 -11.21
C ALA A 86 2.74 -11.45 -12.02
N LEU A 87 3.82 -10.76 -11.64
CA LEU A 87 5.14 -10.93 -12.26
C LEU A 87 5.72 -12.33 -12.04
N GLU A 88 5.54 -12.89 -10.84
CA GLU A 88 5.98 -14.26 -10.50
C GLU A 88 5.20 -15.32 -11.27
N ALA A 89 3.88 -15.15 -11.37
CA ALA A 89 3.01 -16.03 -12.15
C ALA A 89 3.39 -16.01 -13.64
N GLY A 90 3.73 -14.83 -14.18
CA GLY A 90 4.22 -14.68 -15.55
C GLY A 90 5.58 -15.35 -15.79
N ALA A 91 6.51 -15.25 -14.84
CA ALA A 91 7.83 -15.88 -14.94
C ALA A 91 7.75 -17.42 -14.90
N GLY A 92 6.88 -17.99 -14.06
CA GLY A 92 6.68 -19.44 -13.98
C GLY A 92 5.93 -20.06 -15.18
N GLY A 93 5.29 -19.25 -16.02
CA GLY A 93 4.64 -19.69 -17.26
C GLY A 93 5.64 -19.96 -18.39
N LEU A 94 6.70 -19.15 -18.49
CA LEU A 94 7.74 -19.27 -19.52
C LEU A 94 8.56 -20.56 -19.35
N THR A 95 8.90 -20.92 -18.12
CA THR A 95 9.70 -22.14 -17.83
C THR A 95 8.95 -23.44 -18.11
N LYS A 96 7.61 -23.42 -18.14
CA LYS A 96 6.78 -24.60 -18.47
C LYS A 96 6.65 -24.83 -19.98
N GLN A 97 6.81 -23.79 -20.80
CA GLN A 97 6.76 -23.91 -22.26
C GLN A 97 8.07 -24.42 -22.84
N GLU A 98 9.22 -24.07 -22.25
CA GLU A 98 10.54 -24.55 -22.70
C GLU A 98 10.82 -26.03 -22.34
N ALA A 99 10.14 -26.59 -21.33
CA ALA A 99 10.29 -27.98 -20.93
C ALA A 99 9.40 -28.97 -21.71
N ALA A 100 8.57 -28.46 -22.64
CA ALA A 100 7.62 -29.24 -23.42
C ALA A 100 8.01 -29.38 -24.91
N GLU A 101 9.22 -28.95 -25.28
CA GLU A 101 9.81 -29.07 -26.62
C GLU A 101 11.01 -30.03 -26.60
#